data_AF-A0A814WZ07-F1
#
_entry.id   AF-A0A814WZ07-F1
#
_cell.length_a   1.000
_cell.length_b   1.000
_cell.length_c   1.000
_cell.angle_alpha   90.00
_cell.angle_beta   90.00
_cell.angle_gamma   90.00
#
_symmetry.space_group_name_H-M   'P 1'
#
loop_
_entity.id
_entity.type
_entity.pdbx_description
1 polymer ?
#
loop_
_entity_poly.entity_id
_entity_poly.type
_entity_poly.pdbx_seq_one_letter_code
_entity_poly.pdbx_strand_id
1 'polypeptide(L)'
;MDDSYWINKIHNSHSGESLDKYQVQYQISNSNFNNYSKNAVLHSFMSAYNNHEDIVLSPDDLWLMISIYFSKYVNDNADQLRHLFVDHKEKKKLVVTEPPGKRDEDWIDFFCMMKEEISKNVKSVDIIDHLLLNFSKTTQIESILSYARIMDTFKA
;
A
#
# COMPACT_ATOMS: atom_id res chain seq x y z
N MET A 1 33.80 -27.57 13.28
CA MET A 1 33.18 -26.55 12.42
C MET A 1 32.58 -25.53 13.36
N ASP A 2 32.85 -24.25 13.12
CA ASP A 2 32.67 -23.13 14.04
C ASP A 2 31.21 -22.64 14.02
N ASP A 3 30.52 -22.68 15.16
CA ASP A 3 29.09 -22.34 15.33
C ASP A 3 28.80 -20.83 15.34
N SER A 4 29.76 -19.99 14.94
CA SER A 4 29.69 -18.53 15.04
C SER A 4 29.10 -17.80 13.81
N TYR A 5 28.57 -18.52 12.81
CA TYR A 5 28.16 -17.90 11.54
C TYR A 5 26.65 -17.58 11.39
N TRP A 6 25.81 -17.83 12.39
CA TRP A 6 24.37 -17.52 12.35
C TRP A 6 23.94 -16.38 13.27
N ILE A 7 24.80 -15.38 13.48
CA ILE A 7 24.33 -14.10 14.03
C ILE A 7 23.46 -13.44 12.96
N ASN A 8 22.14 -13.60 13.13
CA ASN A 8 21.11 -12.96 12.34
C ASN A 8 21.26 -11.43 12.49
N LYS A 9 21.92 -10.79 11.52
CA LYS A 9 22.25 -9.35 11.49
C LYS A 9 21.04 -8.42 11.31
N ILE A 10 19.82 -8.89 11.55
CA ILE A 10 18.62 -8.04 11.55
C ILE A 10 18.63 -7.06 12.74
N HIS A 11 19.40 -7.36 13.80
CA HIS A 11 19.43 -6.53 15.01
C HIS A 11 20.59 -5.54 15.16
N ASN A 12 21.56 -5.46 14.23
CA ASN A 12 22.72 -4.57 14.41
C ASN A 12 23.18 -3.85 13.14
N SER A 13 22.47 -2.78 12.77
CA SER A 13 22.95 -1.53 12.11
C SER A 13 21.71 -0.75 11.63
N HIS A 14 21.40 0.50 11.99
CA HIS A 14 22.24 1.62 12.40
C HIS A 14 21.54 2.59 13.38
N SER A 15 22.41 3.24 14.16
CA SER A 15 22.24 4.52 14.83
C SER A 15 21.35 5.54 14.11
N GLY A 16 20.33 6.05 14.81
CA GLY A 16 19.84 7.43 14.63
C GLY A 16 18.39 7.61 14.17
N GLU A 17 17.77 6.68 13.45
CA GLU A 17 16.37 6.81 13.03
C GLU A 17 15.58 5.53 13.36
N SER A 18 14.40 5.69 13.98
CA SER A 18 13.55 4.54 14.33
C SER A 18 13.05 3.85 13.05
N LEU A 19 13.22 2.52 12.99
CA LEU A 19 12.69 1.66 11.91
C LEU A 19 11.15 1.76 11.77
N ASP A 20 10.46 2.42 12.71
CA ASP A 20 9.04 2.76 12.59
C ASP A 20 8.75 3.60 11.34
N LYS A 21 9.74 4.35 10.84
CA LYS A 21 9.63 5.08 9.57
C LYS A 21 9.51 4.17 8.35
N TYR A 22 9.74 2.86 8.41
CA TYR A 22 9.61 1.96 7.24
C TYR A 22 8.51 0.91 7.41
N GLN A 23 7.71 0.99 8.46
CA GLN A 23 6.69 0.00 8.77
C GLN A 23 5.34 0.40 8.17
N VAL A 24 4.65 -0.56 7.54
CA VAL A 24 3.27 -0.37 7.12
C VAL A 24 2.43 -1.56 7.56
N GLN A 25 1.31 -1.27 8.21
CA GLN A 25 0.34 -2.29 8.60
C GLN A 25 -0.47 -2.71 7.39
N TYR A 26 -0.44 -4.00 7.09
CA TYR A 26 -1.27 -4.65 6.08
C TYR A 26 -1.79 -5.95 6.69
N GLN A 27 -2.96 -6.45 6.28
CA GLN A 27 -3.50 -7.72 6.78
C GLN A 27 -3.50 -8.71 5.63
N ILE A 28 -2.80 -9.83 5.79
CA ILE A 28 -2.94 -11.00 4.92
C ILE A 28 -3.80 -11.99 5.69
N SER A 29 -4.99 -12.27 5.18
CA SER A 29 -5.87 -13.28 5.74
C SER A 29 -5.87 -14.52 4.86
N ASN A 30 -5.57 -15.67 5.43
CA ASN A 30 -5.97 -16.97 4.87
C ASN A 30 -7.13 -17.51 5.73
N SER A 31 -7.89 -18.49 5.24
CA SER A 31 -9.15 -18.97 5.87
C SER A 31 -9.05 -19.36 7.36
N ASN A 32 -7.84 -19.54 7.89
CA ASN A 32 -7.57 -19.87 9.29
C ASN A 32 -6.64 -18.87 10.02
N PHE A 33 -6.26 -17.73 9.43
CA PHE A 33 -5.19 -16.89 9.99
C PHE A 33 -5.39 -15.38 9.75
N ASN A 34 -5.46 -14.61 10.84
CA ASN A 34 -5.47 -13.14 10.83
C ASN A 34 -4.20 -12.60 11.50
N ASN A 35 -3.31 -12.00 10.71
CA ASN A 35 -2.07 -11.42 11.22
C ASN A 35 -2.15 -9.90 11.38
N TYR A 36 -1.91 -9.43 12.60
CA TYR A 36 -1.70 -8.01 12.92
C TYR A 36 -0.21 -7.78 13.20
N SER A 37 0.58 -7.53 12.15
CA SER A 37 2.02 -7.29 12.26
C SER A 37 2.43 -6.02 11.51
N LYS A 38 3.46 -5.34 12.03
CA LYS A 38 4.11 -4.15 11.42
C LYS A 38 4.69 -4.42 10.02
N ASN A 39 4.82 -5.69 9.63
CA ASN A 39 5.19 -6.17 8.30
C ASN A 39 4.50 -7.53 8.07
N ALA A 40 3.20 -7.50 7.75
CA ALA A 40 2.40 -8.72 7.69
C ALA A 40 2.89 -9.73 6.67
N VAL A 41 3.46 -9.30 5.54
CA VAL A 41 4.07 -10.20 4.55
C VAL A 41 5.21 -10.99 5.18
N LEU A 42 6.19 -10.31 5.79
CA LEU A 42 7.34 -10.97 6.43
C LEU A 42 6.89 -11.90 7.56
N HIS A 43 5.89 -11.47 8.34
CA HIS A 43 5.33 -12.30 9.41
C HIS A 43 4.64 -13.54 8.87
N SER A 44 3.87 -13.43 7.79
CA SER A 44 3.25 -14.59 7.12
C SER A 44 4.31 -15.59 6.65
N PHE A 45 5.42 -15.12 6.06
CA PHE A 45 6.54 -16.00 5.69
C PHE A 45 7.20 -16.67 6.91
N MET A 46 7.47 -15.91 7.97
CA MET A 46 8.09 -16.42 9.19
C MET A 46 7.19 -17.46 9.87
N SER A 47 5.89 -17.19 9.94
CA SER A 47 4.89 -18.11 10.49
C SER A 47 4.82 -19.40 9.69
N ALA A 48 4.72 -19.29 8.36
CA ALA A 48 4.67 -20.45 7.47
C ALA A 48 5.93 -21.33 7.62
N TYR A 49 7.11 -20.69 7.70
CA TYR A 49 8.36 -21.39 7.97
C TYR A 49 8.37 -22.11 9.32
N ASN A 50 8.01 -21.42 10.40
CA ASN A 50 8.05 -21.99 11.76
C ASN A 50 7.05 -23.13 11.96
N ASN A 51 5.88 -23.02 11.34
CA ASN A 51 4.79 -24.00 11.50
C ASN A 51 4.79 -25.07 10.39
N HIS A 52 5.74 -25.02 9.44
CA HIS A 52 5.79 -25.89 8.27
C HIS A 52 4.50 -25.85 7.44
N GLU A 53 3.92 -24.65 7.32
CA GLU A 53 2.69 -24.40 6.55
C GLU A 53 3.02 -23.92 5.13
N ASP A 54 2.09 -24.14 4.21
CA ASP A 54 2.17 -23.58 2.86
C ASP A 54 1.79 -22.09 2.85
N ILE A 55 2.47 -21.32 2.01
CA ILE A 55 2.11 -19.94 1.71
C ILE A 55 1.50 -19.83 0.32
N VAL A 56 0.32 -19.22 0.22
CA VAL A 56 -0.36 -18.93 -1.04
C VAL A 56 -0.33 -17.43 -1.24
N LEU A 57 0.28 -16.98 -2.33
CA LEU A 57 0.35 -15.57 -2.70
C LEU A 57 -0.40 -15.33 -4.00
N SER A 58 -1.23 -14.30 -4.02
CA SER A 58 -1.81 -13.77 -5.24
C SER A 58 -0.92 -12.68 -5.84
N PRO A 59 -1.06 -12.39 -7.14
CA PRO A 59 -0.44 -11.21 -7.74
C PRO A 59 -0.85 -9.90 -7.03
N ASP A 60 -2.08 -9.84 -6.53
CA ASP A 60 -2.59 -8.68 -5.80
C ASP A 60 -1.81 -8.43 -4.49
N ASP A 61 -1.51 -9.47 -3.71
CA ASP A 61 -0.76 -9.36 -2.45
C ASP A 61 0.63 -8.73 -2.68
N LEU A 62 1.31 -9.18 -3.74
CA LEU A 62 2.65 -8.70 -4.10
C LEU A 62 2.62 -7.25 -4.60
N TRP A 63 1.66 -6.92 -5.48
CA TRP A 63 1.56 -5.59 -6.04
C TRP A 63 1.09 -4.57 -5.00
N LEU A 64 0.18 -4.97 -4.12
CA LEU A 64 -0.28 -4.12 -3.02
C LEU A 64 0.85 -3.84 -2.03
N MET A 65 1.68 -4.84 -1.69
CA MET A 65 2.88 -4.62 -0.87
C MET A 65 3.80 -3.57 -1.50
N ILE A 66 4.10 -3.69 -2.80
CA ILE A 66 4.97 -2.73 -3.51
C ILE A 66 4.34 -1.33 -3.49
N SER A 67 3.05 -1.23 -3.81
CA SER A 67 2.31 0.03 -3.85
C SER A 67 2.22 0.69 -2.46
N ILE A 68 2.16 -0.12 -1.41
CA ILE A 68 2.28 0.31 -0.02
C ILE A 68 3.60 1.01 0.23
N TYR A 69 4.73 0.38 -0.04
CA TYR A 69 6.03 1.00 0.17
C TYR A 69 6.26 2.20 -0.74
N PHE A 70 5.86 2.12 -2.01
CA PHE A 70 5.99 3.21 -2.97
C PHE A 70 5.30 4.49 -2.49
N SER A 71 4.03 4.40 -2.15
CA SER A 71 3.24 5.57 -1.74
C SER A 71 3.75 6.18 -0.43
N LYS A 72 4.27 5.34 0.48
CA LYS A 72 4.95 5.84 1.67
C LYS A 72 6.22 6.61 1.31
N TYR A 73 7.04 6.07 0.41
CA TYR A 73 8.24 6.74 -0.08
C TYR A 73 7.93 8.07 -0.77
N VAL A 74 6.86 8.12 -1.58
CA VAL A 74 6.39 9.37 -2.21
C VAL A 74 6.02 10.41 -1.17
N ASN A 75 5.26 10.01 -0.14
CA ASN A 75 4.86 10.91 0.94
C ASN A 75 6.05 11.41 1.77
N ASP A 76 6.98 10.53 2.14
CA ASP A 76 8.15 10.88 2.94
C ASP A 76 9.13 11.81 2.17
N ASN A 77 9.05 11.84 0.84
CA ASN A 77 9.91 12.64 -0.05
C ASN A 77 9.09 13.59 -0.93
N ALA A 78 7.91 14.02 -0.47
CA ALA A 78 6.95 14.77 -1.28
C ALA A 78 7.56 16.04 -1.89
N ASP A 79 8.35 16.81 -1.13
CA ASP A 79 8.97 18.05 -1.62
C ASP A 79 9.90 17.81 -2.82
N GLN A 80 10.63 16.69 -2.82
CA GLN A 80 11.56 16.34 -3.88
C GLN A 80 10.85 15.73 -5.08
N LEU A 81 9.79 14.95 -4.86
CA LEU A 81 9.13 14.17 -5.91
C LEU A 81 7.88 14.84 -6.49
N ARG A 82 7.31 15.86 -5.84
CA ARG A 82 6.05 16.52 -6.25
C ARG A 82 6.06 16.95 -7.71
N HIS A 83 7.18 17.51 -8.17
CA HIS A 83 7.33 17.99 -9.54
C HIS A 83 7.24 16.88 -10.60
N LEU A 84 7.41 15.61 -10.23
CA LEU A 84 7.25 14.47 -11.14
C LEU A 84 5.78 14.10 -11.34
N PHE A 85 4.93 14.36 -10.35
CA PHE A 85 3.55 13.85 -10.35
C PHE A 85 2.48 14.92 -10.56
N VAL A 86 2.71 16.17 -10.11
CA VAL A 86 1.71 17.25 -10.17
C VAL A 86 2.35 18.59 -10.58
N ASP A 87 1.57 19.48 -11.19
CA ASP A 87 2.02 20.81 -11.62
C ASP A 87 1.81 21.92 -10.58
N HIS A 88 0.98 21.66 -9.56
CA HIS A 88 0.69 22.65 -8.52
C HIS A 88 1.75 22.62 -7.41
N LYS A 89 2.11 23.81 -6.91
CA LYS A 89 3.15 23.96 -5.87
C LYS A 89 2.68 23.55 -4.48
N GLU A 90 1.44 23.88 -4.14
CA GLU A 90 0.86 23.62 -2.81
C GLU A 90 -0.19 22.50 -2.86
N LYS A 91 -0.86 22.22 -1.74
CA LYS A 91 -1.97 21.25 -1.70
C LYS A 91 -3.20 21.82 -2.40
N LYS A 92 -3.80 21.02 -3.28
CA LYS A 92 -5.09 21.33 -3.90
C LYS A 92 -6.19 20.51 -3.23
N LYS A 93 -7.28 21.17 -2.83
CA LYS A 93 -8.45 20.49 -2.27
C LYS A 93 -9.25 19.83 -3.40
N LEU A 94 -9.48 18.53 -3.27
CA LEU A 94 -10.40 17.77 -4.13
C LEU A 94 -11.77 17.69 -3.45
N VAL A 95 -12.84 17.78 -4.23
CA VAL A 95 -14.22 17.72 -3.74
C VAL A 95 -14.99 16.73 -4.60
N VAL A 96 -15.55 15.70 -3.95
CA VAL A 96 -16.46 14.75 -4.56
C VAL A 96 -17.83 14.95 -3.93
N THR A 97 -18.85 15.07 -4.79
CA THR A 97 -20.25 15.24 -4.35
C THR A 97 -21.01 13.97 -4.67
N GLU A 98 -21.46 13.27 -3.64
CA GLU A 98 -22.29 12.09 -3.81
C GLU A 98 -23.78 12.45 -3.86
N PRO A 99 -24.58 11.75 -4.69
CA PRO A 99 -26.03 11.92 -4.69
C PRO A 99 -26.64 11.44 -3.35
N PRO A 100 -27.72 12.09 -2.86
CA PRO A 100 -28.39 11.67 -1.64
C PRO A 100 -29.04 10.29 -1.81
N GLY A 101 -29.07 9.49 -0.73
CA GLY A 101 -29.77 8.20 -0.69
C GLY A 101 -28.91 6.97 -0.97
N LYS A 102 -27.58 7.09 -1.03
CA LYS A 102 -26.69 5.93 -1.06
C LYS A 102 -26.64 5.22 0.29
N ARG A 103 -26.45 3.91 0.23
CA ARG A 103 -26.23 3.09 1.43
C ARG A 103 -24.75 3.14 1.78
N ASP A 104 -24.44 3.01 3.06
CA ASP A 104 -23.06 2.91 3.58
C ASP A 104 -22.29 1.70 3.04
N GLU A 105 -22.89 0.85 2.21
CA GLU A 105 -22.25 -0.30 1.58
C GLU A 105 -21.64 0.05 0.21
N ASP A 106 -22.07 1.17 -0.40
CA ASP A 106 -21.78 1.50 -1.80
C ASP A 106 -20.58 2.48 -1.93
N TRP A 107 -19.49 2.23 -1.19
CA TRP A 107 -18.29 3.10 -1.15
C TRP A 107 -17.50 3.16 -2.47
N ILE A 108 -17.71 2.22 -3.37
CA ILE A 108 -16.87 2.08 -4.57
C ILE A 108 -16.99 3.30 -5.48
N ASP A 109 -18.20 3.82 -5.62
CA ASP A 109 -18.43 5.01 -6.42
C ASP A 109 -17.64 6.21 -5.88
N PHE A 110 -17.59 6.37 -4.56
CA PHE A 110 -16.78 7.41 -3.92
C PHE A 110 -15.31 7.27 -4.30
N PHE A 111 -14.76 6.05 -4.21
CA PHE A 111 -13.37 5.78 -4.59
C PHE A 111 -13.12 6.01 -6.09
N CYS A 112 -14.07 5.63 -6.95
CA CYS A 112 -14.00 5.91 -8.39
C CYS A 112 -14.00 7.42 -8.67
N MET A 113 -14.90 8.18 -8.04
CA MET A 113 -14.96 9.64 -8.18
C MET A 113 -13.68 10.31 -7.65
N MET A 114 -13.14 9.82 -6.53
CA MET A 114 -11.86 10.29 -6.00
C MET A 114 -10.71 9.99 -6.95
N LYS A 115 -10.66 8.79 -7.55
CA LYS A 115 -9.67 8.46 -8.60
C LYS A 115 -9.78 9.46 -9.75
N GLU A 116 -10.98 9.72 -10.26
CA GLU A 116 -11.18 10.65 -11.37
C GLU A 116 -10.72 12.06 -11.05
N GLU A 117 -11.02 12.56 -9.84
CA GLU A 117 -10.53 13.86 -9.38
C GLU A 117 -9.01 13.89 -9.26
N ILE A 118 -8.36 12.83 -8.78
CA ILE A 118 -6.90 12.73 -8.74
C ILE A 118 -6.33 12.71 -10.17
N SER A 119 -6.93 11.93 -11.09
CA SER A 119 -6.51 11.84 -12.49
C SER A 119 -6.49 13.20 -13.21
N LYS A 120 -7.41 14.11 -12.87
CA LYS A 120 -7.45 15.46 -13.44
C LYS A 120 -6.31 16.37 -12.95
N ASN A 121 -5.64 16.00 -11.86
CA ASN A 121 -4.65 16.83 -11.17
C ASN A 121 -3.23 16.27 -11.22
N VAL A 122 -3.04 15.06 -11.76
CA VAL A 122 -1.72 14.47 -12.02
C VAL A 122 -1.24 14.74 -13.44
N LYS A 123 0.08 14.74 -13.63
CA LYS A 123 0.74 14.96 -14.92
C LYS A 123 0.53 13.83 -15.92
N SER A 124 0.63 12.60 -15.44
CA SER A 124 0.43 11.38 -16.23
C SER A 124 -0.59 10.52 -15.51
N VAL A 125 -1.58 10.05 -16.27
CA VAL A 125 -2.60 9.12 -15.76
C VAL A 125 -2.00 7.71 -15.60
N ASP A 126 -0.90 7.41 -16.28
CA ASP A 126 -0.25 6.09 -16.25
C ASP A 126 0.16 5.69 -14.83
N ILE A 127 0.58 6.65 -13.99
CA ILE A 127 0.94 6.34 -12.60
C ILE A 127 -0.26 5.82 -11.79
N ILE A 128 -1.46 6.35 -12.07
CA ILE A 128 -2.68 5.91 -11.41
C ILE A 128 -3.04 4.52 -11.88
N ASP A 129 -2.95 4.27 -13.19
CA ASP A 129 -3.24 2.96 -13.76
C ASP A 129 -2.24 1.89 -13.32
N HIS A 130 -0.98 2.25 -13.10
CA HIS A 130 0.01 1.35 -12.49
C HIS A 130 -0.30 1.04 -11.02
N LEU A 131 -0.84 1.98 -10.25
CA LEU A 131 -1.17 1.75 -8.85
C LEU A 131 -2.48 0.97 -8.65
N LEU A 132 -3.29 0.82 -9.70
CA LEU A 132 -4.51 0.02 -9.64
C LEU A 132 -4.20 -1.47 -9.64
N LEU A 133 -5.00 -2.22 -8.88
CA LEU A 133 -5.03 -3.67 -8.96
C LEU A 133 -6.03 -4.06 -10.05
N ASN A 134 -5.56 -4.77 -11.07
CA ASN A 134 -6.36 -5.18 -12.24
C ASN A 134 -6.03 -6.59 -12.75
N PHE A 135 -5.56 -7.47 -11.86
CA PHE A 135 -5.25 -8.85 -12.17
C PHE A 135 -6.52 -9.69 -12.36
N SER A 136 -6.38 -10.86 -13.00
CA SER A 136 -7.52 -11.72 -13.35
C SER A 136 -8.33 -12.24 -12.15
N LYS A 137 -7.77 -12.17 -10.93
CA LYS A 137 -8.44 -12.60 -9.68
C LYS A 137 -8.68 -11.46 -8.69
N THR A 138 -8.43 -10.21 -9.09
CA THR A 138 -8.69 -9.05 -8.25
C THR A 138 -10.18 -8.99 -7.90
N THR A 139 -10.51 -8.95 -6.61
CA THR A 139 -11.89 -8.79 -6.16
C THR A 139 -12.20 -7.31 -5.89
N GLN A 140 -13.44 -7.07 -5.48
CA GLN A 140 -13.91 -5.74 -5.11
C GLN A 140 -13.11 -5.14 -3.94
N ILE A 141 -12.65 -5.98 -3.01
CA ILE A 141 -11.88 -5.53 -1.84
C ILE A 141 -10.50 -5.03 -2.26
N GLU A 142 -9.76 -5.80 -3.06
CA GLU A 142 -8.45 -5.39 -3.58
C GLU A 142 -8.58 -4.12 -4.44
N SER A 143 -9.65 -4.02 -5.24
CA SER A 143 -9.94 -2.81 -6.01
C SER A 143 -10.06 -1.58 -5.10
N ILE A 144 -10.85 -1.67 -4.02
CA ILE A 144 -11.01 -0.59 -3.03
C ILE A 144 -9.66 -0.25 -2.37
N LEU A 145 -8.88 -1.25 -1.99
CA LEU A 145 -7.55 -1.04 -1.40
C LEU A 145 -6.61 -0.30 -2.35
N SER A 146 -6.65 -0.61 -3.64
CA SER A 146 -5.86 0.10 -4.65
C SER A 146 -6.26 1.58 -4.78
N TYR A 147 -7.56 1.89 -4.74
CA TYR A 147 -8.04 3.28 -4.74
C TYR A 147 -7.59 4.03 -3.47
N ALA A 148 -7.75 3.42 -2.30
CA ALA A 148 -7.28 3.99 -1.04
C ALA A 148 -5.76 4.24 -1.08
N ARG A 149 -5.00 3.35 -1.73
CA ARG A 149 -3.55 3.52 -1.91
C ARG A 149 -3.20 4.68 -2.82
N ILE A 150 -3.91 4.85 -3.93
CA ILE A 150 -3.75 6.00 -4.82
C ILE A 150 -4.00 7.29 -4.04
N MET A 151 -5.08 7.36 -3.26
CA MET A 151 -5.37 8.51 -2.40
C MET A 151 -4.27 8.77 -1.38
N ASP A 152 -3.74 7.73 -0.73
CA ASP A 152 -2.64 7.86 0.23
C ASP A 152 -1.38 8.42 -0.43
N THR A 153 -1.10 8.06 -1.68
CA THR A 153 0.08 8.53 -2.44
C THR A 153 0.10 10.04 -2.65
N PHE A 154 -1.07 10.66 -2.80
CA PHE A 154 -1.21 12.08 -3.15
C PHE A 154 -1.71 12.94 -1.98
N LYS A 155 -1.52 12.50 -0.73
CA LYS A 155 -1.98 13.25 0.46
C LYS A 155 -1.01 14.35 0.93
N ALA A 156 0.29 14.18 0.64
CA ALA A 156 1.37 15.02 1.18
C ALA A 156 1.47 16.41 0.55
#